data_AF-A0A0C9TCK6-F1
#
_entry.id   AF-A0A0C9TCK6-F1
#
_cell.length_a   1.000
_cell.length_b   1.000
_cell.length_c   1.000
_cell.angle_alpha   90.00
_cell.angle_beta   90.00
_cell.angle_gamma   90.00
#
_symmetry.space_group_name_H-M   'P 1'
#
loop_
_entity.id
_entity.type
_entity.pdbx_description
1 polymer ?
#
loop_
_entity_poly.entity_id
_entity_poly.type
_entity_poly.pdbx_seq_one_letter_code
_entity_poly.pdbx_strand_id
1 'polypeptide(L)'
;MHNKELVSDIVNASSSRHKRETSDGEEEEGGAHEDAKDPRRLQYPSDYLRSRCPLCLGGLDWRKERDSLVDVIVCIDACFTQKRSKNPRGAEGHDPPNPTSSVFIPSETIMQMEVHVEHCRSKGKERGQRVLCPSEDEDRVEEGMRVPASVLDGCGESFLAADEKREKASTHFFADTGLMALLCRHDHVLWLVNMTSTGEKQHYALALIQQLTQHIPDDMRVGLLYDIGCQLEHSWRKFKFFANSILSRFHFAISVFHAYGHQWPCQVVYHPRKRQGFGLSDGEGCERLWSTLKPLIRPLRVSGYHQRLFVLDLQVCHLDVKSCLGYGNWLARRWSNCQSRKWQVISRLGSYGILEETLRSKWAAQVVTQTRPAPRQLKHKADEEILKIIELEKLVGARAQMVRIHDVESFEIEIADARSQHNNLLEMLRRRREGLGVTGRAKLVALRGNVFLQVHMNALAVKTRIRDRLRQCKFELERIEQAYRQTVGGKLHSHAEASVKRREPTLLQLVTTYNGLCDKLMALIRQRKAVRGAVMPHYIPREGLFELDVDDDIWQDVGLTGDEAEPPACLADDKVRVGIRDLLEKDR
;
A
#
# COMPACT_ATOMS: atom_id res chain seq x y z
N MET A 1 -42.82 48.04 -10.57
CA MET A 1 -43.44 48.68 -9.38
C MET A 1 -43.99 47.56 -8.51
N HIS A 2 -43.54 47.53 -7.25
CA HIS A 2 -44.13 46.88 -6.07
C HIS A 2 -44.85 45.53 -6.21
N ASN A 3 -44.30 44.49 -5.56
CA ASN A 3 -45.01 43.89 -4.43
C ASN A 3 -44.07 43.11 -3.51
N LYS A 4 -44.00 43.59 -2.26
CA LYS A 4 -43.65 42.85 -1.04
C LYS A 4 -44.87 42.03 -0.63
N GLU A 5 -44.63 41.03 0.23
CA GLU A 5 -45.53 40.15 1.00
C GLU A 5 -45.17 38.67 0.72
N LEU A 6 -45.05 37.75 1.68
CA LEU A 6 -45.49 37.73 3.06
C LEU A 6 -44.65 36.70 3.84
N VAL A 7 -44.24 37.06 5.06
CA VAL A 7 -43.64 36.20 6.09
C VAL A 7 -44.70 36.04 7.17
N SER A 8 -45.10 34.82 7.51
CA SER A 8 -45.58 34.37 8.84
C SER A 8 -46.25 33.00 8.69
N ASP A 9 -45.87 32.04 9.56
CA ASP A 9 -46.75 31.03 10.18
C ASP A 9 -45.93 29.92 10.85
N ILE A 10 -45.36 30.21 12.04
CA ILE A 10 -45.08 29.19 13.08
C ILE A 10 -45.19 29.86 14.45
N VAL A 11 -46.39 29.90 15.04
CA VAL A 11 -46.60 29.84 16.50
C VAL A 11 -48.03 29.37 16.76
N ASN A 12 -48.21 28.18 17.34
CA ASN A 12 -49.18 27.87 18.41
C ASN A 12 -49.42 26.36 18.50
N ALA A 13 -49.03 25.74 19.61
CA ALA A 13 -49.99 25.26 20.60
C ALA A 13 -49.28 24.32 21.60
N SER A 14 -48.93 24.88 22.75
CA SER A 14 -48.69 24.13 23.99
C SER A 14 -50.02 23.98 24.73
N SER A 15 -50.44 22.74 25.01
CA SER A 15 -51.34 22.31 26.11
C SER A 15 -51.52 20.80 25.96
N SER A 16 -51.48 19.90 26.95
CA SER A 16 -51.71 20.03 28.38
C SER A 16 -51.35 18.70 29.09
N ARG A 17 -51.24 18.76 30.42
CA ARG A 17 -51.49 17.70 31.42
C ARG A 17 -50.43 16.64 31.69
N HIS A 18 -49.64 16.93 32.73
CA HIS A 18 -49.20 15.94 33.72
C HIS A 18 -50.39 15.41 34.53
N LYS A 19 -50.55 14.09 34.59
CA LYS A 19 -51.13 13.37 35.72
C LYS A 19 -50.21 12.20 36.04
N ARG A 20 -49.87 12.06 37.32
CA ARG A 20 -49.07 11.02 37.93
C ARG A 20 -50.04 10.20 38.77
N GLU A 21 -50.25 8.94 38.44
CA GLU A 21 -50.91 7.95 39.30
C GLU A 21 -50.04 6.69 39.32
N THR A 22 -49.98 6.09 40.50
CA THR A 22 -49.11 4.99 40.92
C THR A 22 -49.87 3.66 40.98
N SER A 23 -49.10 2.59 40.78
CA SER A 23 -49.17 1.22 41.36
C SER A 23 -50.20 0.19 40.89
N ASP A 24 -49.60 -0.99 40.60
CA ASP A 24 -50.02 -2.38 40.79
C ASP A 24 -50.78 -3.14 39.68
N GLY A 25 -50.23 -4.31 39.34
CA GLY A 25 -50.85 -5.36 38.54
C GLY A 25 -49.86 -6.16 37.70
N GLU A 26 -49.26 -7.21 38.29
CA GLU A 26 -48.58 -8.30 37.57
C GLU A 26 -49.58 -9.06 36.69
N GLU A 27 -49.17 -9.46 35.48
CA GLU A 27 -49.48 -10.77 34.90
C GLU A 27 -48.58 -11.02 33.66
N GLU A 28 -47.90 -12.16 33.67
CA GLU A 28 -47.02 -12.68 32.63
C GLU A 28 -47.80 -13.04 31.36
N GLU A 29 -47.27 -12.73 30.17
CA GLU A 29 -47.34 -13.66 29.04
C GLU A 29 -46.27 -13.35 27.99
N GLY A 30 -45.64 -14.43 27.50
CA GLY A 30 -44.38 -14.41 26.76
C GLY A 30 -44.42 -13.74 25.38
N GLY A 31 -43.33 -13.07 25.04
CA GLY A 31 -43.09 -12.51 23.71
C GLY A 31 -41.59 -12.35 23.48
N ALA A 32 -41.14 -12.86 22.33
CA ALA A 32 -39.77 -12.90 21.83
C ALA A 32 -38.86 -11.74 22.27
N HIS A 33 -37.62 -12.09 22.64
CA HIS A 33 -36.48 -11.19 22.70
C HIS A 33 -36.26 -10.55 21.32
N GLU A 34 -36.98 -9.48 21.00
CA GLU A 34 -36.52 -8.49 20.04
C GLU A 34 -35.36 -7.77 20.73
N ASP A 35 -34.15 -8.03 20.24
CA ASP A 35 -32.96 -7.25 20.57
C ASP A 35 -33.30 -5.76 20.48
N ALA A 36 -33.38 -5.10 21.64
CA ALA A 36 -33.50 -3.66 21.73
C ALA A 36 -32.31 -3.04 20.99
N LYS A 37 -32.54 -2.59 19.76
CA LYS A 37 -31.53 -1.95 18.92
C LYS A 37 -30.97 -0.75 19.66
N ASP A 38 -29.67 -0.78 19.95
CA ASP A 38 -28.92 0.37 20.43
C ASP A 38 -29.22 1.57 19.52
N PRO A 39 -29.79 2.67 20.04
CA PRO A 39 -30.21 3.84 19.26
C PRO A 39 -29.05 4.57 18.55
N ARG A 40 -27.79 4.13 18.75
CA ARG A 40 -26.60 4.72 18.13
C ARG A 40 -26.12 4.03 16.86
N ARG A 41 -26.64 2.86 16.48
CA ARG A 41 -26.20 2.16 15.27
C ARG A 41 -26.94 2.64 14.03
N LEU A 42 -26.24 3.36 13.15
CA LEU A 42 -26.74 3.74 11.83
C LEU A 42 -27.08 2.48 11.02
N GLN A 43 -28.34 2.33 10.63
CA GLN A 43 -28.75 1.24 9.74
C GLN A 43 -28.35 1.51 8.28
N TYR A 44 -28.25 2.79 7.91
CA TYR A 44 -27.91 3.29 6.57
C TYR A 44 -26.93 4.46 6.69
N PRO A 45 -26.20 4.82 5.61
CA PRO A 45 -25.44 6.06 5.59
C PRO A 45 -26.32 7.26 5.95
N SER A 46 -25.75 8.26 6.62
CA SER A 46 -26.45 9.50 7.00
C SER A 46 -27.08 10.21 5.80
N ASP A 47 -28.16 10.97 6.01
CA ASP A 47 -28.82 11.72 4.93
C ASP A 47 -27.87 12.69 4.20
N TYR A 48 -26.91 13.27 4.93
CA TYR A 48 -25.82 14.06 4.32
C TYR A 48 -25.06 13.28 3.25
N LEU A 49 -24.59 12.07 3.56
CA LEU A 49 -23.83 11.25 2.61
C LEU A 49 -24.71 10.77 1.44
N ARG A 50 -25.98 10.44 1.73
CA ARG A 50 -26.96 10.03 0.72
C ARG A 50 -27.24 11.14 -0.27
N SER A 51 -27.31 12.40 0.19
CA SER A 51 -27.50 13.55 -0.69
C SER A 51 -26.25 13.89 -1.50
N ARG A 52 -25.04 13.58 -1.01
CA ARG A 52 -23.78 13.81 -1.74
C ARG A 52 -23.61 12.86 -2.91
N CYS A 53 -23.86 11.56 -2.71
CA CYS A 53 -23.77 10.59 -3.80
C CYS A 53 -24.86 9.52 -3.69
N PRO A 54 -26.00 9.71 -4.37
CA PRO A 54 -27.09 8.73 -4.39
C PRO A 54 -26.66 7.35 -4.89
N LEU A 55 -25.70 7.29 -5.83
CA LEU A 55 -25.22 6.02 -6.39
C LEU A 55 -24.38 5.20 -5.40
N CYS A 56 -23.53 5.84 -4.58
CA CYS A 56 -22.73 5.10 -3.59
C CYS A 56 -23.51 4.82 -2.31
N LEU A 57 -24.32 5.79 -1.87
CA LEU A 57 -24.77 5.86 -0.48
C LEU A 57 -26.30 5.95 -0.36
N GLY A 58 -27.02 6.22 -1.45
CA GLY A 58 -28.47 6.44 -1.42
C GLY A 58 -29.32 5.17 -1.30
N GLY A 59 -28.76 4.01 -1.65
CA GLY A 59 -29.46 2.72 -1.66
C GLY A 59 -29.92 2.26 -0.27
N LEU A 60 -31.15 1.74 -0.20
CA LEU A 60 -31.71 1.16 1.04
C LEU A 60 -31.12 -0.21 1.37
N ASP A 61 -30.44 -0.85 0.43
CA ASP A 61 -29.85 -2.17 0.63
C ASP A 61 -28.38 -2.15 0.22
N TRP A 62 -27.58 -1.44 1.01
CA TRP A 62 -26.13 -1.36 0.80
C TRP A 62 -25.42 -2.69 1.09
N ARG A 63 -26.11 -3.67 1.69
CA ARG A 63 -25.58 -4.99 2.08
C ARG A 63 -25.75 -6.07 1.00
N LYS A 64 -26.32 -5.73 -0.15
CA LYS A 64 -26.93 -6.70 -1.07
C LYS A 64 -25.97 -7.62 -1.84
N GLU A 65 -24.66 -7.44 -1.70
CA GLU A 65 -23.65 -8.30 -2.33
C GLU A 65 -22.66 -8.81 -1.28
N ARG A 66 -23.04 -9.88 -0.54
CA ARG A 66 -22.18 -10.51 0.48
C ARG A 66 -20.83 -11.01 -0.08
N ASP A 67 -20.72 -11.16 -1.39
CA ASP A 67 -19.49 -11.57 -2.08
C ASP A 67 -18.52 -10.39 -2.34
N SER A 68 -18.97 -9.13 -2.23
CA SER A 68 -18.07 -7.98 -2.33
C SER A 68 -17.28 -7.80 -1.04
N LEU A 69 -15.97 -7.59 -1.16
CA LEU A 69 -15.09 -7.27 -0.02
C LEU A 69 -15.28 -5.83 0.48
N VAL A 70 -15.87 -4.96 -0.33
CA VAL A 70 -15.98 -3.52 -0.06
C VAL A 70 -17.38 -3.04 -0.46
N ASP A 71 -18.02 -2.28 0.44
CA ASP A 71 -19.37 -1.76 0.21
C ASP A 71 -19.32 -0.33 -0.37
N VAL A 72 -18.30 0.47 -0.02
CA VAL A 72 -18.06 1.81 -0.58
C VAL A 72 -16.58 2.06 -0.86
N ILE A 73 -16.28 2.69 -2.00
CA ILE A 73 -14.91 3.08 -2.36
C ILE A 73 -14.79 4.61 -2.32
N VAL A 74 -13.78 5.08 -1.60
CA VAL A 74 -13.42 6.49 -1.43
C VAL A 74 -11.96 6.73 -1.76
N CYS A 75 -11.59 7.95 -2.14
CA CYS A 75 -10.22 8.37 -2.34
C CYS A 75 -9.89 9.64 -1.55
N ILE A 76 -8.65 9.74 -1.08
CA ILE A 76 -8.09 10.88 -0.37
C ILE A 76 -6.87 11.41 -1.14
N ASP A 77 -6.73 12.73 -1.23
CA ASP A 77 -5.51 13.38 -1.71
C ASP A 77 -5.42 14.83 -1.20
N ALA A 78 -4.19 15.37 -1.18
CA ALA A 78 -3.85 16.75 -0.81
C ALA A 78 -3.40 17.59 -2.01
N CYS A 79 -4.00 18.78 -2.15
CA CYS A 79 -3.63 19.79 -3.13
C CYS A 79 -2.96 21.02 -2.49
N PHE A 80 -1.63 21.09 -2.60
CA PHE A 80 -0.83 22.22 -2.11
C PHE A 80 -0.91 23.49 -2.96
N THR A 81 -1.53 23.45 -4.14
CA THR A 81 -1.66 24.66 -4.99
C THR A 81 -2.76 25.60 -4.50
N GLN A 82 -3.72 25.05 -3.75
CA GLN A 82 -4.90 25.72 -3.21
C GLN A 82 -4.58 26.49 -1.93
N LYS A 83 -3.59 27.39 -2.00
CA LYS A 83 -3.14 28.22 -0.85
C LYS A 83 -4.00 29.48 -0.70
N ARG A 84 -4.15 29.98 0.53
CA ARG A 84 -4.74 31.30 0.85
C ARG A 84 -3.74 32.15 1.62
N SER A 85 -3.53 33.40 1.20
CA SER A 85 -2.60 34.34 1.82
C SER A 85 -3.10 34.84 3.18
N LYS A 86 -2.19 35.17 4.10
CA LYS A 86 -2.53 35.82 5.39
C LYS A 86 -3.05 37.26 5.21
N ASN A 87 -2.46 38.00 4.26
CA ASN A 87 -2.82 39.38 3.94
C ASN A 87 -3.35 39.48 2.51
N PRO A 88 -4.64 39.21 2.27
CA PRO A 88 -5.26 39.67 1.02
C PRO A 88 -5.14 41.20 1.00
N ARG A 89 -4.60 41.79 -0.08
CA ARG A 89 -4.45 43.26 -0.17
C ARG A 89 -5.81 43.91 0.08
N GLY A 90 -5.96 44.64 1.20
CA GLY A 90 -7.23 45.24 1.61
C GLY A 90 -8.04 44.45 2.65
N ALA A 91 -7.40 43.65 3.51
CA ALA A 91 -8.01 42.92 4.64
C ALA A 91 -8.72 43.79 5.72
N GLU A 92 -9.04 45.05 5.40
CA GLU A 92 -10.01 45.87 6.13
C GLU A 92 -11.46 45.62 5.65
N GLY A 93 -11.65 44.76 4.65
CA GLY A 93 -12.96 44.37 4.13
C GLY A 93 -13.71 43.38 5.03
N HIS A 94 -15.04 43.49 5.06
CA HIS A 94 -15.94 42.57 5.75
C HIS A 94 -15.96 41.19 5.07
N ASP A 95 -15.63 40.11 5.79
CA ASP A 95 -15.71 38.70 5.33
C ASP A 95 -16.89 38.01 6.04
N PRO A 96 -18.12 38.20 5.56
CA PRO A 96 -19.30 37.68 6.25
C PRO A 96 -19.26 36.15 6.34
N PRO A 97 -19.82 35.56 7.42
CA PRO A 97 -19.88 34.11 7.57
C PRO A 97 -20.45 33.41 6.34
N ASN A 98 -19.85 32.28 5.98
CA ASN A 98 -20.29 31.47 4.85
C ASN A 98 -21.73 30.98 5.08
N PRO A 99 -22.71 31.35 4.23
CA PRO A 99 -24.11 30.97 4.45
C PRO A 99 -24.45 29.55 3.98
N THR A 100 -23.53 28.82 3.34
CA THR A 100 -23.80 27.47 2.82
C THR A 100 -23.65 26.39 3.89
N SER A 101 -24.36 25.26 3.68
CA SER A 101 -24.04 24.01 4.37
C SER A 101 -22.71 23.48 3.82
N SER A 102 -21.65 23.77 4.54
CA SER A 102 -20.29 23.61 4.03
C SER A 102 -19.87 22.15 3.92
N VAL A 103 -19.12 21.80 2.87
CA VAL A 103 -18.45 20.50 2.77
C VAL A 103 -17.16 20.44 3.60
N PHE A 104 -16.77 21.55 4.22
CA PHE A 104 -15.55 21.62 5.01
C PHE A 104 -15.74 21.06 6.42
N ILE A 105 -14.81 20.21 6.84
CA ILE A 105 -14.70 19.82 8.25
C ILE A 105 -14.25 21.05 9.06
N PRO A 106 -14.91 21.38 10.19
CA PRO A 106 -14.54 22.50 11.04
C PRO A 106 -13.09 22.38 11.56
N SER A 107 -12.39 23.51 11.64
CA SER A 107 -11.00 23.56 12.13
C SER A 107 -10.84 22.98 13.53
N GLU A 108 -11.85 23.11 14.39
CA GLU A 108 -11.87 22.53 15.73
C GLU A 108 -11.73 20.99 15.70
N THR A 109 -12.50 20.32 14.83
CA THR A 109 -12.42 18.86 14.65
C THR A 109 -11.03 18.44 14.15
N ILE A 110 -10.41 19.26 13.29
CA ILE A 110 -9.05 19.00 12.80
C ILE A 110 -8.01 19.14 13.92
N MET A 111 -8.12 20.18 14.76
CA MET A 111 -7.24 20.38 15.91
C MET A 111 -7.37 19.24 16.93
N GLN A 112 -8.61 18.78 17.19
CA GLN A 112 -8.85 17.62 18.05
C GLN A 112 -8.19 16.35 17.50
N MET A 113 -8.28 16.11 16.19
CA MET A 113 -7.58 14.99 15.55
C MET A 113 -6.05 15.14 15.61
N GLU A 114 -5.50 16.36 15.48
CA GLU A 114 -4.07 16.62 15.64
C GLU A 114 -3.59 16.24 17.04
N VAL A 115 -4.27 16.73 18.08
CA VAL A 115 -3.98 16.39 19.49
C VAL A 115 -4.08 14.88 19.73
N HIS A 116 -5.11 14.24 19.19
CA HIS A 116 -5.30 12.79 19.31
C HIS A 116 -4.15 11.99 18.66
N VAL A 117 -3.72 12.39 17.47
CA VAL A 117 -2.60 11.76 16.76
C VAL A 117 -1.29 11.91 17.53
N GLU A 118 -1.02 13.09 18.08
CA GLU A 118 0.16 13.35 18.90
C GLU A 118 0.16 12.50 20.16
N HIS A 119 -0.98 12.41 20.86
CA HIS A 119 -1.15 11.56 22.03
C HIS A 119 -0.91 10.08 21.73
N CYS A 120 -1.48 9.56 20.63
CA CYS A 120 -1.28 8.19 20.20
C CYS A 120 0.20 7.89 19.88
N ARG A 121 0.89 8.83 19.21
CA ARG A 121 2.31 8.71 18.90
C ARG A 121 3.18 8.72 20.16
N SER A 122 2.87 9.55 21.15
CA SER A 122 3.58 9.58 22.44
C SER A 122 3.45 8.25 23.19
N LYS A 123 2.22 7.72 23.32
CA LYS A 123 1.99 6.39 23.92
C LYS A 123 2.68 5.26 23.16
N GLY A 124 2.73 5.35 21.83
CA GLY A 124 3.42 4.38 20.98
C GLY A 124 4.93 4.33 21.27
N LYS A 125 5.56 5.49 21.51
CA LYS A 125 6.99 5.57 21.88
C LYS A 125 7.27 4.92 23.24
N GLU A 126 6.41 5.17 24.24
CA GLU A 126 6.53 4.55 25.58
C GLU A 126 6.38 3.03 25.54
N ARG A 127 5.45 2.51 24.72
CA ARG A 127 5.27 1.06 24.50
C ARG A 127 6.47 0.44 23.80
N GLY A 128 7.03 1.13 22.80
CA GLY A 128 8.23 0.69 22.08
C GLY A 128 9.48 0.60 22.97
N GLN A 129 9.59 1.43 24.02
CA GLN A 129 10.71 1.38 24.98
C GLN A 129 10.61 0.22 25.99
N ARG A 130 9.42 -0.36 26.21
CA ARG A 130 9.21 -1.48 27.17
C ARG A 130 9.36 -2.86 26.55
N VAL A 131 9.29 -2.97 25.23
CA VAL A 131 9.57 -4.21 24.50
C VAL A 131 11.07 -4.22 24.22
N LEU A 132 11.81 -5.17 24.80
CA LEU A 132 13.18 -5.50 24.37
C LEU A 132 13.17 -5.57 22.84
N CYS A 133 13.89 -4.65 22.18
CA CYS A 133 13.99 -4.61 20.73
C CYS A 133 14.26 -6.03 20.22
N PRO A 134 13.35 -6.65 19.46
CA PRO A 134 13.72 -7.78 18.64
C PRO A 134 14.90 -7.31 17.79
N SER A 135 15.95 -8.11 17.68
CA SER A 135 17.17 -7.77 16.95
C SER A 135 16.83 -7.02 15.66
N GLU A 136 17.44 -5.86 15.41
CA GLU A 136 17.18 -4.92 14.28
C GLU A 136 17.46 -5.53 12.87
N ASP A 137 17.61 -6.83 12.84
CA ASP A 137 18.59 -7.54 12.05
C ASP A 137 17.86 -8.36 10.98
N GLU A 138 16.61 -8.78 11.23
CA GLU A 138 15.77 -9.47 10.23
C GLU A 138 14.66 -8.58 9.67
N ASP A 139 14.52 -8.57 8.34
CA ASP A 139 13.34 -7.98 7.72
C ASP A 139 12.13 -8.88 8.05
N ARG A 140 11.04 -8.28 8.53
CA ARG A 140 9.85 -9.02 8.96
C ARG A 140 8.60 -8.34 8.40
N VAL A 141 7.56 -9.14 8.21
CA VAL A 141 6.21 -8.62 7.97
C VAL A 141 5.61 -8.32 9.34
N GLU A 142 5.34 -7.03 9.60
CA GLU A 142 4.71 -6.62 10.85
C GLU A 142 3.28 -7.16 10.98
N GLU A 143 2.79 -7.28 12.21
CA GLU A 143 1.47 -7.85 12.49
C GLU A 143 0.34 -7.12 11.73
N GLY A 144 -0.41 -7.88 10.93
CA GLY A 144 -1.50 -7.37 10.10
C GLY A 144 -1.07 -6.65 8.83
N MET A 145 0.24 -6.49 8.58
CA MET A 145 0.76 -6.05 7.29
C MET A 145 0.89 -7.24 6.32
N ARG A 146 1.02 -6.93 5.03
CA ARG A 146 1.18 -7.91 3.93
C ARG A 146 2.45 -7.72 3.13
N VAL A 147 3.26 -6.74 3.51
CA VAL A 147 4.57 -6.45 2.92
C VAL A 147 5.59 -6.28 4.04
N PRO A 148 6.87 -6.60 3.79
CA PRO A 148 7.92 -6.44 4.79
C PRO A 148 8.16 -4.98 5.19
N ALA A 149 8.68 -4.76 6.39
CA ALA A 149 9.02 -3.44 6.90
C ALA A 149 9.97 -2.68 5.96
N SER A 150 10.99 -3.34 5.38
CA SER A 150 11.91 -2.70 4.44
C SER A 150 11.25 -2.14 3.17
N VAL A 151 10.16 -2.78 2.71
CA VAL A 151 9.38 -2.32 1.57
C VAL A 151 8.60 -1.07 1.95
N LEU A 152 8.01 -1.04 3.15
CA LEU A 152 7.31 0.13 3.67
C LEU A 152 8.28 1.30 3.87
N ASP A 153 9.45 1.06 4.46
CA ASP A 153 10.48 2.10 4.62
C ASP A 153 10.87 2.69 3.26
N GLY A 154 11.15 1.83 2.27
CA GLY A 154 11.49 2.26 0.91
C GLY A 154 10.36 3.02 0.18
N CYS A 155 9.09 2.66 0.42
CA CYS A 155 7.95 3.44 -0.05
C CYS A 155 7.87 4.82 0.64
N GLY A 156 8.11 4.88 1.95
CA GLY A 156 8.10 6.11 2.73
C GLY A 156 9.18 7.09 2.30
N GLU A 157 10.42 6.61 2.13
CA GLU A 157 11.55 7.40 1.63
C GLU A 157 11.28 7.98 0.24
N SER A 158 10.71 7.17 -0.66
CA SER A 158 10.37 7.61 -2.03
C SER A 158 9.34 8.75 -2.02
N PHE A 159 8.38 8.70 -1.09
CA PHE A 159 7.40 9.76 -0.91
C PHE A 159 7.99 11.01 -0.27
N LEU A 160 8.79 10.87 0.79
CA LEU A 160 9.46 11.99 1.45
C LEU A 160 10.34 12.76 0.46
N ALA A 161 11.12 12.05 -0.37
CA ALA A 161 11.93 12.66 -1.41
C ALA A 161 11.10 13.40 -2.48
N ALA A 162 9.87 12.96 -2.75
CA ALA A 162 8.95 13.65 -3.64
C ALA A 162 8.31 14.88 -2.96
N ASP A 163 8.00 14.80 -1.68
CA ASP A 163 7.44 15.89 -0.87
C ASP A 163 8.47 16.99 -0.57
N GLU A 164 9.75 16.66 -0.38
CA GLU A 164 10.84 17.64 -0.25
C GLU A 164 11.05 18.47 -1.52
N LYS A 165 10.81 17.88 -2.69
CA LYS A 165 10.86 18.59 -3.98
C LYS A 165 9.64 19.49 -4.21
N ARG A 166 8.54 19.29 -3.48
CA ARG A 166 7.37 20.18 -3.53
C ARG A 166 7.67 21.41 -2.66
N GLU A 167 7.53 22.61 -3.21
CA GLU A 167 7.63 23.85 -2.42
C GLU A 167 6.54 23.88 -1.33
N LYS A 168 6.91 23.44 -0.12
CA LYS A 168 6.06 23.51 1.06
C LYS A 168 5.64 24.96 1.25
N ALA A 169 4.32 25.19 1.31
CA ALA A 169 3.80 26.51 1.58
C ALA A 169 4.34 26.98 2.94
N SER A 170 5.10 28.08 2.93
CA SER A 170 5.50 28.70 4.18
C SER A 170 4.26 29.25 4.88
N THR A 171 4.05 28.81 6.12
CA THR A 171 3.02 29.35 7.02
C THR A 171 3.28 30.82 7.37
N HIS A 172 4.42 31.41 6.99
CA HIS A 172 4.63 32.84 7.12
C HIS A 172 3.77 33.66 6.14
N PHE A 173 3.58 33.17 4.90
CA PHE A 173 2.86 33.91 3.87
C PHE A 173 1.41 33.44 3.70
N PHE A 174 1.16 32.17 3.95
CA PHE A 174 -0.14 31.54 3.73
C PHE A 174 -0.82 31.19 5.05
N ALA A 175 -2.09 31.55 5.15
CA ALA A 175 -2.98 31.14 6.24
C ALA A 175 -3.45 29.70 6.01
N ASP A 176 -3.80 29.37 4.76
CA ASP A 176 -4.13 28.02 4.34
C ASP A 176 -3.02 27.54 3.38
N THR A 177 -2.39 26.42 3.70
CA THR A 177 -1.26 25.84 2.98
C THR A 177 -1.67 24.89 1.84
N GLY A 178 -2.95 24.50 1.80
CA GLY A 178 -3.53 23.62 0.81
C GLY A 178 -4.95 23.16 1.16
N LEU A 179 -5.46 22.22 0.37
CA LEU A 179 -6.72 21.50 0.63
C LEU A 179 -6.45 20.00 0.68
N MET A 180 -7.13 19.30 1.57
CA MET A 180 -7.23 17.84 1.56
C MET A 180 -8.68 17.46 1.28
N ALA A 181 -8.92 16.44 0.47
CA ALA A 181 -10.28 16.04 0.10
C ALA A 181 -10.53 14.55 0.31
N LEU A 182 -11.79 14.21 0.60
CA LEU A 182 -12.32 12.85 0.56
C LEU A 182 -13.44 12.80 -0.48
N LEU A 183 -13.26 11.99 -1.52
CA LEU A 183 -14.24 11.81 -2.59
C LEU A 183 -14.71 10.35 -2.63
N CYS A 184 -15.91 10.13 -3.14
CA CYS A 184 -16.33 8.78 -3.53
C CYS A 184 -15.83 8.41 -4.94
N ARG A 185 -15.95 7.14 -5.33
CA ARG A 185 -15.59 6.64 -6.67
C ARG A 185 -16.32 7.31 -7.85
N HIS A 186 -17.40 8.07 -7.60
CA HIS A 186 -18.15 8.84 -8.60
C HIS A 186 -17.70 10.31 -8.66
N ASP A 187 -16.56 10.64 -8.03
CA ASP A 187 -15.96 11.99 -7.96
C ASP A 187 -16.78 13.03 -7.19
N HIS A 188 -17.77 12.61 -6.41
CA HIS A 188 -18.46 13.51 -5.50
C HIS A 188 -17.63 13.75 -4.26
N VAL A 189 -17.49 15.02 -3.90
CA VAL A 189 -16.82 15.47 -2.68
C VAL A 189 -17.70 15.11 -1.50
N LEU A 190 -17.17 14.29 -0.61
CA LEU A 190 -17.83 14.00 0.67
C LEU A 190 -17.47 15.06 1.68
N TRP A 191 -16.17 15.38 1.80
CA TRP A 191 -15.67 16.47 2.64
C TRP A 191 -14.37 17.07 2.12
N LEU A 192 -14.13 18.33 2.48
CA LEU A 192 -12.88 19.05 2.31
C LEU A 192 -12.29 19.44 3.67
N VAL A 193 -10.97 19.63 3.70
CA VAL A 193 -10.25 20.13 4.87
C VAL A 193 -9.29 21.23 4.41
N ASN A 194 -9.36 22.38 5.07
CA ASN A 194 -8.31 23.40 4.93
C ASN A 194 -7.07 22.95 5.70
N MET A 195 -5.94 22.89 4.99
CA MET A 195 -4.66 22.63 5.61
C MET A 195 -4.08 23.95 6.10
N THR A 196 -3.63 23.99 7.36
CA THR A 196 -3.09 25.19 8.02
C THR A 196 -1.65 24.99 8.50
N SER A 197 -1.15 23.77 8.43
CA SER A 197 0.22 23.40 8.81
C SER A 197 1.10 23.15 7.58
N THR A 198 2.42 23.09 7.79
CA THR A 198 3.37 22.79 6.72
C THR A 198 3.33 21.30 6.36
N GLY A 199 3.07 21.00 5.08
CA GLY A 199 3.05 19.64 4.54
C GLY A 199 1.74 18.87 4.76
N GLU A 200 1.68 17.66 4.21
CA GLU A 200 0.56 16.73 4.37
C GLU A 200 0.72 15.96 5.69
N LYS A 201 0.24 16.55 6.78
CA LYS A 201 0.17 15.86 8.07
C LYS A 201 -0.94 14.81 8.04
N GLN A 202 -0.67 13.64 8.63
CA GLN A 202 -1.62 12.51 8.65
C GLN A 202 -2.96 12.83 9.32
N HIS A 203 -3.01 13.78 10.26
CA HIS A 203 -4.23 14.12 10.98
C HIS A 203 -5.34 14.63 10.03
N TYR A 204 -5.01 15.24 8.89
CA TYR A 204 -6.02 15.67 7.91
C TYR A 204 -6.74 14.48 7.28
N ALA A 205 -5.99 13.45 6.86
CA ALA A 205 -6.56 12.22 6.33
C ALA A 205 -7.38 11.47 7.41
N LEU A 206 -6.84 11.40 8.64
CA LEU A 206 -7.52 10.73 9.75
C LEU A 206 -8.80 11.45 10.17
N ALA A 207 -8.86 12.78 10.09
CA ALA A 207 -10.08 13.54 10.35
C ALA A 207 -11.17 13.25 9.30
N LEU A 208 -10.80 13.18 8.01
CA LEU A 208 -11.72 12.77 6.95
C LEU A 208 -12.26 11.35 7.17
N ILE A 209 -11.38 10.43 7.59
CA ILE A 209 -11.76 9.05 7.90
C ILE A 209 -12.69 8.99 9.11
N GLN A 210 -12.38 9.74 10.17
CA GLN A 210 -13.23 9.81 11.35
C GLN A 210 -14.62 10.33 10.98
N GLN A 211 -14.68 11.42 10.21
CA GLN A 211 -15.93 11.99 9.72
C GLN A 211 -16.73 10.97 8.91
N LEU A 212 -16.07 10.25 7.98
CA LEU A 212 -16.73 9.18 7.24
C LEU A 212 -17.30 8.11 8.17
N THR A 213 -16.54 7.63 9.16
CA THR A 213 -16.98 6.56 10.07
C THR A 213 -18.18 6.96 10.94
N GLN A 214 -18.36 8.25 11.25
CA GLN A 214 -19.52 8.76 11.99
C GLN A 214 -20.80 8.80 11.14
N HIS A 215 -20.67 8.76 9.81
CA HIS A 215 -21.76 8.94 8.87
C HIS A 215 -22.13 7.65 8.12
N ILE A 216 -21.47 6.52 8.39
CA ILE A 216 -21.76 5.21 7.79
C ILE A 216 -22.09 4.16 8.87
N PRO A 217 -22.82 3.09 8.52
CA PRO A 217 -23.05 1.96 9.41
C PRO A 217 -21.75 1.34 9.95
N ASP A 218 -21.81 0.83 11.18
CA ASP A 218 -20.66 0.24 11.88
C ASP A 218 -20.11 -1.02 11.22
N ASP A 219 -20.85 -1.65 10.32
CA ASP A 219 -20.46 -2.85 9.60
C ASP A 219 -20.32 -2.63 8.08
N MET A 220 -20.42 -1.38 7.63
CA MET A 220 -20.05 -1.01 6.27
C MET A 220 -18.53 -1.07 6.11
N ARG A 221 -18.07 -1.78 5.06
CA ARG A 221 -16.67 -1.96 4.66
C ARG A 221 -16.26 -0.93 3.62
N VAL A 222 -15.11 -0.30 3.82
CA VAL A 222 -14.63 0.85 3.06
C VAL A 222 -13.33 0.52 2.32
N GLY A 223 -13.32 0.71 1.00
CA GLY A 223 -12.12 0.70 0.18
C GLY A 223 -11.55 2.10 0.11
N LEU A 224 -10.39 2.33 0.72
CA LEU A 224 -9.73 3.63 0.76
C LEU A 224 -8.54 3.66 -0.21
N LEU A 225 -8.63 4.53 -1.21
CA LEU A 225 -7.55 4.84 -2.15
C LEU A 225 -6.80 6.09 -1.68
N TYR A 226 -5.51 5.96 -1.48
CA TYR A 226 -4.66 7.08 -1.09
C TYR A 226 -3.23 6.85 -1.58
N ASP A 227 -2.58 7.91 -2.05
CA ASP A 227 -1.20 7.90 -2.55
C ASP A 227 -0.22 7.19 -1.62
N ILE A 228 -0.38 7.39 -0.32
CA ILE A 228 0.43 6.74 0.73
C ILE A 228 -0.39 5.76 1.55
N GLY A 229 -1.38 5.09 0.93
CA GLY A 229 -2.29 4.16 1.60
C GLY A 229 -1.58 3.05 2.39
N CYS A 230 -0.44 2.55 1.90
CA CYS A 230 0.37 1.56 2.63
C CYS A 230 1.00 2.15 3.91
N GLN A 231 1.44 3.41 3.88
CA GLN A 231 2.00 4.12 5.04
C GLN A 231 0.91 4.49 6.04
N LEU A 232 -0.27 4.85 5.53
CA LEU A 232 -1.41 5.14 6.39
C LEU A 232 -1.85 3.88 7.15
N GLU A 233 -1.98 2.73 6.48
CA GLU A 233 -2.28 1.45 7.14
C GLU A 233 -1.22 1.10 8.18
N HIS A 234 0.07 1.20 7.82
CA HIS A 234 1.19 0.91 8.71
C HIS A 234 1.17 1.81 9.97
N SER A 235 1.07 3.12 9.78
CA SER A 235 1.03 4.07 10.89
C SER A 235 -0.22 3.91 11.77
N TRP A 236 -1.38 3.59 11.19
CA TRP A 236 -2.58 3.27 11.94
C TRP A 236 -2.38 2.02 12.81
N ARG A 237 -1.83 0.94 12.25
CA ARG A 237 -1.54 -0.28 13.02
C ARG A 237 -0.51 -0.06 14.12
N LYS A 238 0.51 0.74 13.85
CA LYS A 238 1.60 1.05 14.78
C LYS A 238 1.14 1.91 15.95
N PHE A 239 0.42 2.99 15.67
CA PHE A 239 0.03 3.98 16.69
C PHE A 239 -1.40 3.78 17.23
N LYS A 240 -2.17 2.85 16.64
CA LYS A 240 -3.56 2.54 17.03
C LYS A 240 -4.46 3.78 17.07
N PHE A 241 -4.41 4.59 16.01
CA PHE A 241 -5.19 5.85 15.92
C PHE A 241 -6.69 5.66 16.12
N PHE A 242 -7.24 4.53 15.69
CA PHE A 242 -8.62 4.17 15.94
C PHE A 242 -8.71 2.73 16.45
N ALA A 243 -9.87 2.37 17.02
CA ALA A 243 -10.15 1.01 17.46
C ALA A 243 -9.94 -0.01 16.33
N ASN A 244 -9.49 -1.22 16.68
CA ASN A 244 -9.28 -2.30 15.71
C ASN A 244 -10.57 -2.68 14.97
N SER A 245 -11.74 -2.52 15.60
CA SER A 245 -13.05 -2.70 14.95
C SER A 245 -13.21 -1.78 13.75
N ILE A 246 -12.81 -0.51 13.85
CA ILE A 246 -12.84 0.43 12.72
C ILE A 246 -11.81 0.01 11.67
N LEU A 247 -10.55 -0.22 12.07
CA LEU A 247 -9.49 -0.60 11.13
C LEU A 247 -9.84 -1.84 10.31
N SER A 248 -10.50 -2.84 10.91
CA SER A 248 -10.89 -4.08 10.25
C SER A 248 -11.85 -3.90 9.07
N ARG A 249 -12.54 -2.75 9.02
CA ARG A 249 -13.48 -2.39 7.95
C ARG A 249 -12.82 -1.69 6.78
N PHE A 250 -11.56 -1.26 6.93
CA PHE A 250 -10.84 -0.52 5.89
C PHE A 250 -9.93 -1.42 5.07
N HIS A 251 -10.15 -1.39 3.77
CA HIS A 251 -9.28 -1.98 2.76
C HIS A 251 -8.46 -0.85 2.14
N PHE A 252 -7.16 -0.81 2.39
CA PHE A 252 -6.28 0.24 1.88
C PHE A 252 -5.73 -0.11 0.50
N ALA A 253 -5.76 0.82 -0.44
CA ALA A 253 -5.14 0.71 -1.75
C ALA A 253 -4.47 2.05 -2.14
N ILE A 254 -3.66 2.01 -3.19
CA ILE A 254 -2.98 3.19 -3.73
C ILE A 254 -3.63 3.57 -5.06
N SER A 255 -3.86 4.86 -5.31
CA SER A 255 -4.36 5.36 -6.59
C SER A 255 -3.54 4.81 -7.76
N VAL A 256 -4.19 4.47 -8.87
CA VAL A 256 -3.59 3.65 -9.95
C VAL A 256 -2.30 4.26 -10.49
N PHE A 257 -2.23 5.58 -10.68
CA PHE A 257 -1.02 6.21 -11.21
C PHE A 257 0.08 6.33 -10.15
N HIS A 258 -0.30 6.50 -8.88
CA HIS A 258 0.62 6.67 -7.78
C HIS A 258 1.24 5.34 -7.34
N ALA A 259 0.56 4.21 -7.59
CA ALA A 259 1.05 2.87 -7.26
C ALA A 259 2.43 2.61 -7.90
N TYR A 260 2.71 3.10 -9.10
CA TYR A 260 4.01 2.94 -9.77
C TYR A 260 5.17 3.69 -9.08
N GLY A 261 4.88 4.62 -8.16
CA GLY A 261 5.88 5.25 -7.30
C GLY A 261 6.29 4.38 -6.10
N HIS A 262 5.57 3.29 -5.84
CA HIS A 262 5.84 2.39 -4.73
C HIS A 262 6.74 1.23 -5.14
N GLN A 263 7.38 0.61 -4.15
CA GLN A 263 8.15 -0.62 -4.33
C GLN A 263 7.25 -1.73 -4.88
N TRP A 264 7.81 -2.62 -5.71
CA TRP A 264 7.03 -3.65 -6.40
C TRP A 264 6.20 -4.55 -5.46
N PRO A 265 6.71 -5.04 -4.30
CA PRO A 265 5.90 -5.83 -3.39
C PRO A 265 4.69 -5.05 -2.84
N CYS A 266 4.84 -3.73 -2.64
CA CYS A 266 3.72 -2.85 -2.29
C CYS A 266 2.72 -2.77 -3.45
N GLN A 267 3.17 -2.62 -4.70
CA GLN A 267 2.28 -2.65 -5.86
C GLN A 267 1.50 -3.96 -5.96
N VAL A 268 2.11 -5.10 -5.65
CA VAL A 268 1.44 -6.41 -5.67
C VAL A 268 0.24 -6.46 -4.72
N VAL A 269 0.35 -5.83 -3.54
CA VAL A 269 -0.64 -5.89 -2.45
C VAL A 269 -1.64 -4.73 -2.45
N TYR A 270 -1.19 -3.53 -2.79
CA TYR A 270 -1.93 -2.28 -2.63
C TYR A 270 -2.43 -1.68 -3.94
N HIS A 271 -2.00 -2.18 -5.10
CA HIS A 271 -2.54 -1.69 -6.37
C HIS A 271 -3.99 -2.17 -6.56
N PRO A 272 -4.97 -1.27 -6.81
CA PRO A 272 -6.40 -1.62 -6.91
C PRO A 272 -6.74 -2.53 -8.10
N ARG A 273 -5.82 -2.68 -9.07
CA ARG A 273 -5.99 -3.64 -10.17
C ARG A 273 -5.60 -5.06 -9.76
N LYS A 274 -4.79 -5.22 -8.71
CA LYS A 274 -4.36 -6.54 -8.20
C LYS A 274 -5.12 -6.92 -6.93
N ARG A 275 -5.63 -5.91 -6.21
CA ARG A 275 -6.39 -6.07 -4.99
C ARG A 275 -7.88 -6.22 -5.27
N GLN A 276 -8.48 -7.28 -4.75
CA GLN A 276 -9.93 -7.50 -4.82
C GLN A 276 -10.72 -6.41 -4.08
N GLY A 277 -11.96 -6.19 -4.50
CA GLY A 277 -12.90 -5.22 -3.90
C GLY A 277 -12.85 -3.81 -4.49
N PHE A 278 -11.87 -3.47 -5.33
CA PHE A 278 -11.78 -2.15 -5.95
C PHE A 278 -12.38 -2.07 -7.37
N GLY A 279 -12.64 -3.23 -7.99
CA GLY A 279 -13.15 -3.34 -9.35
C GLY A 279 -12.33 -2.51 -10.33
N LEU A 280 -13.01 -1.71 -11.16
CA LEU A 280 -12.35 -0.82 -12.11
C LEU A 280 -12.02 0.60 -11.61
N SER A 281 -12.17 0.87 -10.31
CA SER A 281 -11.91 2.20 -9.72
C SER A 281 -10.42 2.56 -9.83
N ASP A 282 -10.14 3.82 -10.18
CA ASP A 282 -8.77 4.32 -10.40
C ASP A 282 -8.19 5.09 -9.19
N GLY A 283 -9.04 5.72 -8.39
CA GLY A 283 -8.60 6.56 -7.25
C GLY A 283 -8.21 7.98 -7.65
N GLU A 284 -8.41 8.34 -8.93
CA GLU A 284 -7.98 9.62 -9.51
C GLU A 284 -9.10 10.67 -9.43
N GLY A 285 -10.03 10.52 -8.47
CA GLY A 285 -11.17 11.42 -8.30
C GLY A 285 -10.74 12.80 -7.81
N CYS A 286 -9.84 12.85 -6.83
CA CYS A 286 -9.27 14.09 -6.33
C CYS A 286 -8.58 14.87 -7.45
N GLU A 287 -7.91 14.18 -8.38
CA GLU A 287 -7.08 14.85 -9.39
C GLU A 287 -7.94 15.51 -10.45
N ARG A 288 -9.09 14.88 -10.74
CA ARG A 288 -10.16 15.47 -11.55
C ARG A 288 -10.79 16.68 -10.85
N LEU A 289 -11.01 16.62 -9.53
CA LEU A 289 -11.47 17.76 -8.75
C LEU A 289 -10.43 18.90 -8.80
N TRP A 290 -9.15 18.63 -8.56
CA TRP A 290 -8.09 19.64 -8.60
C TRP A 290 -7.97 20.32 -9.96
N SER A 291 -8.07 19.55 -11.04
CA SER A 291 -8.13 20.09 -12.39
C SER A 291 -9.31 21.05 -12.57
N THR A 292 -10.45 20.72 -11.99
CA THR A 292 -11.68 21.53 -12.07
C THR A 292 -11.60 22.79 -11.22
N LEU A 293 -10.98 22.71 -10.03
CA LEU A 293 -10.78 23.85 -9.13
C LEU A 293 -9.59 24.74 -9.53
N LYS A 294 -8.78 24.33 -10.51
CA LYS A 294 -7.58 25.05 -10.95
C LYS A 294 -7.82 26.53 -11.30
N PRO A 295 -8.89 26.91 -12.02
CA PRO A 295 -9.16 28.32 -12.32
C PRO A 295 -9.40 29.17 -11.07
N LEU A 296 -9.86 28.56 -9.98
CA LEU A 296 -10.16 29.24 -8.72
C LEU A 296 -8.92 29.51 -7.86
N ILE A 297 -7.77 28.88 -8.16
CA ILE A 297 -6.55 29.02 -7.35
C ILE A 297 -6.13 30.48 -7.20
N ARG A 298 -6.07 31.24 -8.30
CA ARG A 298 -5.63 32.64 -8.27
C ARG A 298 -6.58 33.56 -7.50
N PRO A 299 -7.90 33.60 -7.80
CA PRO A 299 -8.82 34.47 -7.06
C PRO A 299 -8.94 34.07 -5.59
N LEU A 300 -8.98 32.77 -5.27
CA LEU A 300 -9.14 32.29 -3.90
C LEU A 300 -7.86 32.35 -3.06
N ARG A 301 -6.72 32.68 -3.68
CA ARG A 301 -5.47 32.93 -2.95
C ARG A 301 -5.50 34.23 -2.18
N VAL A 302 -6.26 35.20 -2.66
CA VAL A 302 -6.35 36.57 -2.11
C VAL A 302 -7.75 36.89 -1.59
N SER A 303 -8.61 35.90 -1.41
CA SER A 303 -9.96 36.09 -0.87
C SER A 303 -9.99 36.02 0.66
N GLY A 304 -11.09 36.52 1.24
CA GLY A 304 -11.46 36.23 2.64
C GLY A 304 -11.62 34.73 2.90
N TYR A 305 -11.61 34.34 4.17
CA TYR A 305 -11.77 32.96 4.60
C TYR A 305 -13.16 32.44 4.25
N HIS A 306 -14.22 33.15 4.66
CA HIS A 306 -15.59 32.73 4.42
C HIS A 306 -15.98 32.83 2.95
N GLN A 307 -15.54 33.89 2.25
CA GLN A 307 -15.72 33.98 0.81
C GLN A 307 -15.08 32.80 0.06
N ARG A 308 -13.89 32.35 0.50
CA ARG A 308 -13.23 31.18 -0.09
C ARG A 308 -14.07 29.91 0.09
N LEU A 309 -14.53 29.66 1.31
CA LEU A 309 -15.39 28.50 1.62
C LEU A 309 -16.65 28.53 0.77
N PHE A 310 -17.32 29.68 0.72
CA PHE A 310 -18.53 29.89 -0.07
C PHE A 310 -18.33 29.54 -1.55
N VAL A 311 -17.28 30.07 -2.19
CA VAL A 311 -17.00 29.81 -3.61
C VAL A 311 -16.68 28.34 -3.86
N LEU A 312 -15.91 27.69 -2.97
CA LEU A 312 -15.58 26.27 -3.10
C LEU A 312 -16.81 25.39 -2.88
N ASP A 313 -17.65 25.69 -1.88
CA ASP A 313 -18.91 24.99 -1.64
C ASP A 313 -19.85 25.09 -2.85
N LEU A 314 -20.02 26.29 -3.41
CA LEU A 314 -20.83 26.49 -4.61
C LEU A 314 -20.28 25.71 -5.81
N GLN A 315 -18.96 25.70 -5.99
CA GLN A 315 -18.34 24.94 -7.07
C GLN A 315 -18.57 23.44 -6.89
N VAL A 316 -18.46 22.92 -5.67
CA VAL A 316 -18.76 21.52 -5.35
C VAL A 316 -20.24 21.21 -5.63
N CYS A 317 -21.17 22.04 -5.16
CA CYS A 317 -22.60 21.89 -5.44
C CYS A 317 -22.90 21.89 -6.94
N HIS A 318 -22.26 22.77 -7.72
CA HIS A 318 -22.40 22.78 -9.17
C HIS A 318 -21.92 21.46 -9.81
N LEU A 319 -20.80 20.92 -9.34
CA LEU A 319 -20.28 19.64 -9.83
C LEU A 319 -21.18 18.47 -9.46
N ASP A 320 -21.73 18.47 -8.24
CA ASP A 320 -22.68 17.47 -7.78
C ASP A 320 -23.91 17.45 -8.70
N VAL A 321 -24.54 18.60 -8.93
CA VAL A 321 -25.72 18.73 -9.82
C VAL A 321 -25.41 18.26 -11.24
N LYS A 322 -24.28 18.73 -11.81
CA LYS A 322 -23.87 18.36 -13.16
C LYS A 322 -23.64 16.86 -13.31
N SER A 323 -23.01 16.24 -12.31
CA SER A 323 -22.76 14.79 -12.29
C SER A 323 -24.07 14.00 -12.18
N CYS A 324 -24.97 14.41 -11.28
CA CYS A 324 -26.28 13.78 -11.07
C CYS A 324 -27.13 13.74 -12.35
N LEU A 325 -27.16 14.85 -13.11
CA LEU A 325 -27.86 14.90 -14.41
C LEU A 325 -27.30 13.90 -15.45
N GLY A 326 -26.02 13.53 -15.31
CA GLY A 326 -25.31 12.62 -16.22
C GLY A 326 -25.30 11.15 -15.80
N TYR A 327 -25.87 10.79 -14.64
CA TYR A 327 -25.72 9.45 -14.06
C TYR A 327 -26.19 8.32 -14.98
N GLY A 328 -27.35 8.45 -15.62
CA GLY A 328 -27.87 7.40 -16.52
C GLY A 328 -26.89 7.09 -17.66
N ASN A 329 -26.42 8.14 -18.35
CA ASN A 329 -25.43 8.00 -19.42
C ASN A 329 -24.09 7.46 -18.92
N TRP A 330 -23.67 7.90 -17.73
CA TRP A 330 -22.43 7.43 -17.12
C TRP A 330 -22.50 5.94 -16.79
N LEU A 331 -23.59 5.48 -16.17
CA LEU A 331 -23.82 4.08 -15.81
C LEU A 331 -23.90 3.20 -17.06
N ALA A 332 -24.70 3.60 -18.06
CA ALA A 332 -24.84 2.83 -19.31
C ALA A 332 -23.50 2.66 -20.03
N ARG A 333 -22.69 3.71 -20.10
CA ARG A 333 -21.34 3.66 -20.69
C ARG A 333 -20.39 2.78 -19.88
N ARG A 334 -20.40 2.90 -18.54
CA ARG A 334 -19.55 2.09 -17.65
C ARG A 334 -19.91 0.61 -17.73
N TRP A 335 -21.20 0.29 -17.73
CA TRP A 335 -21.71 -1.06 -17.91
C TRP A 335 -21.27 -1.66 -19.25
N SER A 336 -21.53 -0.95 -20.35
CA SER A 336 -21.15 -1.42 -21.69
C SER A 336 -19.65 -1.66 -21.83
N ASN A 337 -18.83 -0.75 -21.28
CA ASN A 337 -17.38 -0.91 -21.27
C ASN A 337 -16.92 -2.11 -20.43
N CYS A 338 -17.52 -2.31 -19.25
CA CYS A 338 -17.26 -3.44 -18.38
C CYS A 338 -17.61 -4.76 -19.08
N GLN A 339 -18.80 -4.86 -19.68
CA GLN A 339 -19.22 -6.07 -20.39
C GLN A 339 -18.35 -6.38 -21.60
N SER A 340 -18.00 -5.36 -22.40
CA SER A 340 -17.08 -5.52 -23.53
C SER A 340 -15.70 -6.03 -23.08
N ARG A 341 -15.14 -5.46 -22.01
CA ARG A 341 -13.85 -5.92 -21.47
C ARG A 341 -13.93 -7.34 -20.93
N LYS A 342 -14.97 -7.65 -20.15
CA LYS A 342 -15.21 -8.97 -19.59
C LYS A 342 -15.29 -10.03 -20.68
N TRP A 343 -16.03 -9.76 -21.75
CA TRP A 343 -16.15 -10.68 -22.89
C TRP A 343 -14.80 -10.92 -23.58
N GLN A 344 -14.05 -9.85 -23.87
CA GLN A 344 -12.73 -9.95 -24.49
C GLN A 344 -11.76 -10.77 -23.63
N VAL A 345 -11.74 -10.51 -22.32
CA VAL A 345 -10.89 -11.21 -21.35
C VAL A 345 -11.25 -12.70 -21.25
N ILE A 346 -12.54 -13.04 -21.16
CA ILE A 346 -13.01 -14.43 -21.12
C ILE A 346 -12.59 -15.17 -22.40
N SER A 347 -12.76 -14.54 -23.57
CA SER A 347 -12.31 -15.11 -24.84
C SER A 347 -10.80 -15.36 -24.87
N ARG A 348 -10.00 -14.42 -24.36
CA ARG A 348 -8.53 -14.57 -24.28
C ARG A 348 -8.13 -15.68 -23.32
N LEU A 349 -8.74 -15.75 -22.13
CA LEU A 349 -8.50 -16.83 -21.17
C LEU A 349 -8.79 -18.21 -21.77
N GLY A 350 -9.89 -18.35 -22.52
CA GLY A 350 -10.21 -19.59 -23.23
C GLY A 350 -9.17 -19.98 -24.27
N SER A 351 -8.49 -19.02 -24.91
CA SER A 351 -7.47 -19.28 -25.93
C SER A 351 -6.14 -19.80 -25.37
N TYR A 352 -5.87 -19.60 -24.07
CA TYR A 352 -4.59 -20.00 -23.47
C TYR A 352 -4.52 -21.49 -23.17
N GLY A 353 -5.65 -22.17 -23.03
CA GLY A 353 -5.71 -23.59 -22.66
C GLY A 353 -5.19 -23.88 -21.24
N ILE A 354 -5.12 -22.85 -20.37
CA ILE A 354 -4.71 -22.97 -18.97
C ILE A 354 -5.94 -22.84 -18.08
N LEU A 355 -6.11 -23.76 -17.14
CA LEU A 355 -7.20 -23.70 -16.16
C LEU A 355 -7.09 -22.46 -15.27
N GLU A 356 -8.21 -21.78 -15.01
CA GLU A 356 -8.24 -20.59 -14.15
C GLU A 356 -7.72 -20.87 -12.74
N GLU A 357 -7.98 -22.07 -12.21
CA GLU A 357 -7.47 -22.50 -10.90
C GLU A 357 -5.94 -22.54 -10.86
N THR A 358 -5.30 -23.02 -11.94
CA THR A 358 -3.84 -23.00 -12.08
C THR A 358 -3.32 -21.56 -12.11
N LEU A 359 -3.98 -20.66 -12.81
CA LEU A 359 -3.61 -19.24 -12.83
C LEU A 359 -3.77 -18.58 -11.45
N ARG A 360 -4.84 -18.91 -10.70
CA ARG A 360 -5.03 -18.46 -9.31
C ARG A 360 -3.93 -18.97 -8.39
N SER A 361 -3.58 -20.25 -8.48
CA SER A 361 -2.50 -20.85 -7.68
C SER A 361 -1.16 -20.21 -8.00
N LYS A 362 -0.85 -19.99 -9.30
CA LYS A 362 0.40 -19.33 -9.71
C LYS A 362 0.45 -17.87 -9.27
N TRP A 363 -0.68 -17.16 -9.32
CA TRP A 363 -0.78 -15.80 -8.78
C TRP A 363 -0.56 -15.76 -7.26
N ALA A 364 -1.20 -16.66 -6.50
CA ALA A 364 -1.03 -16.74 -5.06
C ALA A 364 0.44 -17.04 -4.68
N ALA A 365 1.07 -18.01 -5.36
CA ALA A 365 2.49 -18.31 -5.18
C ALA A 365 3.37 -17.09 -5.49
N GLN A 366 3.09 -16.38 -6.59
CA GLN A 366 3.81 -15.17 -6.95
C GLN A 366 3.71 -14.09 -5.86
N VAL A 367 2.52 -13.84 -5.33
CA VAL A 367 2.33 -12.87 -4.24
C VAL A 367 3.21 -13.25 -3.06
N VAL A 368 3.15 -14.50 -2.59
CA VAL A 368 3.95 -14.99 -1.46
C VAL A 368 5.46 -14.83 -1.72
N THR A 369 5.94 -15.24 -2.90
CA THR A 369 7.35 -15.14 -3.25
C THR A 369 7.81 -13.68 -3.33
N GLN A 370 7.00 -12.78 -3.89
CA GLN A 370 7.38 -11.38 -4.11
C GLN A 370 7.19 -10.50 -2.87
N THR A 371 6.39 -10.92 -1.89
CA THR A 371 6.22 -10.22 -0.61
C THR A 371 7.04 -10.84 0.52
N ARG A 372 7.90 -11.82 0.24
CA ARG A 372 8.78 -12.41 1.26
C ARG A 372 9.77 -11.37 1.79
N PRO A 373 10.08 -11.37 3.10
CA PRO A 373 11.10 -10.48 3.64
C PRO A 373 12.44 -10.66 2.97
N ALA A 374 13.14 -9.55 2.73
CA ALA A 374 14.43 -9.58 2.09
C ALA A 374 15.51 -10.03 3.10
N PRO A 375 16.49 -10.85 2.70
CA PRO A 375 17.64 -11.15 3.55
C PRO A 375 18.41 -9.85 3.86
N ARG A 376 18.40 -9.42 5.13
CA ARG A 376 19.19 -8.27 5.61
C ARG A 376 20.65 -8.64 5.91
N GLN A 377 21.48 -7.62 6.01
CA GLN A 377 22.85 -7.73 6.54
C GLN A 377 22.74 -8.02 8.04
N LEU A 378 23.36 -9.10 8.51
CA LEU A 378 23.45 -9.39 9.94
C LEU A 378 24.92 -9.47 10.32
N LYS A 379 25.26 -9.02 11.52
CA LYS A 379 26.60 -9.23 12.09
C LYS A 379 26.91 -10.72 12.28
N HIS A 380 25.89 -11.57 12.48
CA HIS A 380 26.06 -12.98 12.81
C HIS A 380 25.57 -13.97 11.74
N LYS A 381 25.11 -13.50 10.55
CA LYS A 381 24.55 -14.41 9.52
C LYS A 381 25.50 -15.51 9.10
N ALA A 382 26.78 -15.15 8.95
CA ALA A 382 27.82 -16.11 8.60
C ALA A 382 27.94 -17.20 9.68
N ASP A 383 27.86 -16.84 10.96
CA ASP A 383 27.94 -17.77 12.07
C ASP A 383 26.72 -18.68 12.16
N GLU A 384 25.53 -18.13 11.90
CA GLU A 384 24.28 -18.88 11.88
C GLU A 384 24.21 -19.87 10.69
N GLU A 385 24.62 -19.44 9.50
CA GLU A 385 24.70 -20.33 8.33
C GLU A 385 25.78 -21.41 8.51
N ILE A 386 26.92 -21.07 9.13
CA ILE A 386 27.93 -22.06 9.53
C ILE A 386 27.32 -23.10 10.49
N LEU A 387 26.54 -22.67 11.49
CA LEU A 387 25.86 -23.59 12.42
C LEU A 387 24.87 -24.50 11.69
N LYS A 388 24.04 -23.94 10.79
CA LYS A 388 23.10 -24.72 9.96
C LYS A 388 23.82 -25.75 9.10
N ILE A 389 24.98 -25.42 8.53
CA ILE A 389 25.78 -26.37 7.73
C ILE A 389 26.37 -27.47 8.61
N ILE A 390 26.86 -27.14 9.81
CA ILE A 390 27.36 -28.14 10.77
C ILE A 390 26.24 -29.10 11.19
N GLU A 391 25.02 -28.60 11.40
CA GLU A 391 23.87 -29.44 11.70
C GLU A 391 23.48 -30.33 10.51
N LEU A 392 23.47 -29.77 9.30
CA LEU A 392 23.22 -30.51 8.07
C LEU A 392 24.28 -31.60 7.82
N GLU A 393 25.55 -31.35 8.17
CA GLU A 393 26.63 -32.35 8.12
C GLU A 393 26.35 -33.54 9.02
N LYS A 394 25.87 -33.28 10.24
CA LYS A 394 25.49 -34.34 11.17
C LYS A 394 24.31 -35.14 10.63
N LEU A 395 23.31 -34.48 10.05
CA LEU A 395 22.15 -35.14 9.44
C LEU A 395 22.55 -35.99 8.23
N VAL A 396 23.39 -35.47 7.34
CA VAL A 396 23.93 -36.22 6.19
C VAL A 396 24.73 -37.44 6.67
N GLY A 397 25.56 -37.29 7.71
CA GLY A 397 26.30 -38.39 8.32
C GLY A 397 25.41 -39.47 8.92
N ALA A 398 24.40 -39.07 9.70
CA ALA A 398 23.42 -39.99 10.28
C ALA A 398 22.63 -40.75 9.19
N ARG A 399 22.20 -40.06 8.12
CA ARG A 399 21.47 -40.69 7.02
C ARG A 399 22.37 -41.60 6.18
N ALA A 400 23.64 -41.25 5.98
CA ALA A 400 24.62 -42.13 5.33
C ALA A 400 24.79 -43.45 6.11
N GLN A 401 24.78 -43.38 7.43
CA GLN A 401 24.85 -44.56 8.30
C GLN A 401 23.58 -45.41 8.21
N MET A 402 22.40 -44.79 8.15
CA MET A 402 21.13 -45.51 7.92
C MET A 402 21.12 -46.20 6.54
N VAL A 403 21.56 -45.53 5.48
CA VAL A 403 21.63 -46.14 4.13
C VAL A 403 22.54 -47.37 4.12
N ARG A 404 23.66 -47.35 4.86
CA ARG A 404 24.56 -48.50 5.02
C ARG A 404 23.94 -49.67 5.80
N ILE A 405 23.04 -49.39 6.75
CA ILE A 405 22.34 -50.42 7.54
C ILE A 405 21.20 -51.03 6.71
N HIS A 406 20.42 -50.19 6.01
CA HIS A 406 19.35 -50.65 5.13
C HIS A 406 19.85 -51.45 3.91
N ASP A 407 21.09 -51.24 3.46
CA ASP A 407 21.76 -52.08 2.44
C ASP A 407 21.93 -53.55 2.87
N VAL A 408 21.75 -53.87 4.16
CA VAL A 408 21.96 -55.22 4.72
C VAL A 408 20.63 -55.93 5.06
N GLU A 409 19.53 -55.20 5.33
CA GLU A 409 18.32 -55.76 5.96
C GLU A 409 16.95 -55.34 5.35
N SER A 410 16.86 -54.56 4.25
CA SER A 410 15.58 -53.97 3.78
C SER A 410 15.22 -54.19 2.30
N PHE A 411 13.94 -54.00 1.94
CA PHE A 411 13.42 -54.13 0.56
C PHE A 411 13.93 -53.01 -0.37
N GLU A 412 14.10 -53.30 -1.67
CA GLU A 412 14.71 -52.41 -2.68
C GLU A 412 14.09 -50.99 -2.76
N ILE A 413 12.79 -50.86 -2.49
CA ILE A 413 12.06 -49.57 -2.57
C ILE A 413 12.46 -48.62 -1.43
N GLU A 414 12.64 -49.14 -0.21
CA GLU A 414 13.03 -48.33 0.96
C GLU A 414 14.49 -47.87 0.86
N ILE A 415 15.35 -48.71 0.28
CA ILE A 415 16.75 -48.36 -0.01
C ILE A 415 16.81 -47.24 -1.05
N ALA A 416 15.98 -47.30 -2.10
CA ALA A 416 15.93 -46.27 -3.13
C ALA A 416 15.47 -44.91 -2.58
N ASP A 417 14.43 -44.88 -1.74
CA ASP A 417 13.95 -43.64 -1.11
C ASP A 417 14.99 -43.07 -0.11
N ALA A 418 15.60 -43.93 0.71
CA ALA A 418 16.67 -43.50 1.64
C ALA A 418 17.90 -42.94 0.91
N ARG A 419 18.30 -43.54 -0.22
CA ARG A 419 19.39 -43.04 -1.10
C ARG A 419 19.02 -41.72 -1.76
N SER A 420 17.78 -41.58 -2.25
CA SER A 420 17.27 -40.34 -2.85
C SER A 420 17.30 -39.18 -1.85
N GLN A 421 16.78 -39.40 -0.64
CA GLN A 421 16.81 -38.42 0.44
C GLN A 421 18.24 -38.06 0.87
N HIS A 422 19.13 -39.06 0.96
CA HIS A 422 20.54 -38.82 1.26
C HIS A 422 21.23 -37.96 0.19
N ASN A 423 20.99 -38.26 -1.10
CA ASN A 423 21.52 -37.49 -2.22
C ASN A 423 20.99 -36.05 -2.23
N ASN A 424 19.70 -35.85 -1.94
CA ASN A 424 19.10 -34.51 -1.82
C ASN A 424 19.73 -33.70 -0.68
N LEU A 425 20.00 -34.32 0.46
CA LEU A 425 20.68 -33.67 1.59
C LEU A 425 22.16 -33.39 1.29
N LEU A 426 22.86 -34.29 0.60
CA LEU A 426 24.24 -34.08 0.14
C LEU A 426 24.34 -32.90 -0.83
N GLU A 427 23.41 -32.83 -1.77
CA GLU A 427 23.34 -31.75 -2.75
C GLU A 427 23.01 -30.41 -2.07
N MET A 428 22.06 -30.40 -1.12
CA MET A 428 21.77 -29.22 -0.29
C MET A 428 23.00 -28.77 0.53
N LEU A 429 23.75 -29.72 1.09
CA LEU A 429 24.96 -29.45 1.86
C LEU A 429 26.07 -28.87 0.99
N ARG A 430 26.26 -29.44 -0.20
CA ARG A 430 27.20 -28.94 -1.19
C ARG A 430 26.87 -27.50 -1.56
N ARG A 431 25.61 -27.22 -1.91
CA ARG A 431 25.13 -25.86 -2.25
C ARG A 431 25.35 -24.85 -1.14
N ARG A 432 25.06 -25.21 0.12
CA ARG A 432 25.28 -24.29 1.25
C ARG A 432 26.75 -24.03 1.55
N ARG A 433 27.62 -25.04 1.40
CA ARG A 433 29.09 -24.88 1.54
C ARG A 433 29.68 -24.02 0.43
N GLU A 434 29.26 -24.27 -0.81
CA GLU A 434 29.62 -23.45 -1.96
C GLU A 434 29.14 -22.01 -1.74
N GLY A 435 27.94 -21.81 -1.17
CA GLY A 435 27.42 -20.48 -0.89
C GLY A 435 28.24 -19.63 0.10
N LEU A 436 28.99 -20.26 1.00
CA LEU A 436 29.95 -19.58 1.88
C LEU A 436 31.32 -19.32 1.22
N GLY A 437 31.52 -19.70 -0.04
CA GLY A 437 32.81 -19.65 -0.74
C GLY A 437 33.86 -20.60 -0.15
N VAL A 438 33.43 -21.66 0.56
CA VAL A 438 34.32 -22.62 1.20
C VAL A 438 34.52 -23.83 0.27
N THR A 439 35.70 -23.96 -0.33
CA THR A 439 36.07 -25.12 -1.14
C THR A 439 36.90 -26.12 -0.30
N GLY A 440 36.36 -27.32 -0.08
CA GLY A 440 37.09 -28.45 0.53
C GLY A 440 36.98 -28.63 2.06
N ARG A 441 37.89 -29.45 2.62
CA ARG A 441 37.97 -29.95 4.03
C ARG A 441 38.24 -28.87 5.11
N ALA A 442 37.79 -27.63 4.92
CA ALA A 442 37.93 -26.60 5.94
C ALA A 442 37.09 -26.96 7.19
N LYS A 443 37.67 -26.88 8.39
CA LYS A 443 36.92 -27.08 9.64
C LYS A 443 35.98 -25.89 9.83
N LEU A 444 34.70 -26.05 9.49
CA LEU A 444 33.65 -25.02 9.63
C LEU A 444 33.60 -24.38 11.02
N VAL A 445 33.90 -25.16 12.06
CA VAL A 445 33.99 -24.67 13.45
C VAL A 445 35.02 -23.56 13.62
N ALA A 446 36.12 -23.58 12.85
CA ALA A 446 37.19 -22.56 12.91
C ALA A 446 36.87 -21.31 12.06
N LEU A 447 35.80 -21.33 11.26
CA LEU A 447 35.37 -20.21 10.41
C LEU A 447 34.34 -19.30 11.11
N ARG A 448 33.87 -19.68 12.29
CA ARG A 448 32.97 -18.87 13.13
C ARG A 448 33.70 -17.58 13.57
N GLY A 449 33.02 -16.44 13.44
CA GLY A 449 33.56 -15.10 13.72
C GLY A 449 34.47 -14.54 12.62
N ASN A 450 34.56 -15.20 11.46
CA ASN A 450 35.40 -14.72 10.37
C ASN A 450 34.80 -13.48 9.70
N VAL A 451 35.52 -12.36 9.82
CA VAL A 451 35.13 -11.05 9.26
C VAL A 451 34.97 -11.11 7.74
N PHE A 452 35.78 -11.90 7.03
CA PHE A 452 35.65 -12.07 5.58
C PHE A 452 34.30 -12.70 5.21
N LEU A 453 33.88 -13.77 5.89
CA LEU A 453 32.59 -14.44 5.63
C LEU A 453 31.39 -13.54 5.97
N GLN A 454 31.50 -12.75 7.03
CA GLN A 454 30.46 -11.76 7.37
C GLN A 454 30.31 -10.69 6.29
N VAL A 455 31.42 -10.09 5.82
CA VAL A 455 31.40 -9.09 4.75
C VAL A 455 30.93 -9.71 3.43
N HIS A 456 31.33 -10.95 3.14
CA HIS A 456 30.95 -11.71 1.94
C HIS A 456 29.44 -12.00 1.89
N MET A 457 28.86 -12.52 2.98
CA MET A 457 27.42 -12.72 3.11
C MET A 457 26.62 -11.41 3.04
N ASN A 458 27.15 -10.34 3.61
CA ASN A 458 26.55 -9.01 3.49
C ASN A 458 26.59 -8.48 2.05
N ALA A 459 27.67 -8.72 1.32
CA ALA A 459 27.78 -8.37 -0.10
C ALA A 459 26.80 -9.17 -0.95
N LEU A 460 26.68 -10.49 -0.75
CA LEU A 460 25.69 -11.34 -1.42
C LEU A 460 24.25 -10.87 -1.15
N ALA A 461 23.92 -10.53 0.10
CA ALA A 461 22.59 -10.04 0.47
C ALA A 461 22.26 -8.67 -0.15
N VAL A 462 23.25 -7.78 -0.30
CA VAL A 462 23.04 -6.51 -1.03
C VAL A 462 22.93 -6.75 -2.52
N LYS A 463 23.76 -7.61 -3.12
CA LYS A 463 23.71 -7.95 -4.54
C LYS A 463 22.38 -8.57 -4.93
N THR A 464 21.87 -9.51 -4.14
CA THR A 464 20.54 -10.12 -4.32
C THR A 464 19.45 -9.05 -4.32
N ARG A 465 19.50 -8.09 -3.38
CA ARG A 465 18.54 -6.98 -3.34
C ARG A 465 18.63 -6.05 -4.55
N ILE A 466 19.84 -5.78 -5.05
CA ILE A 466 20.04 -4.99 -6.28
C ILE A 466 19.42 -5.74 -7.47
N ARG A 467 19.71 -7.03 -7.65
CA ARG A 467 19.13 -7.87 -8.70
C ARG A 467 17.61 -7.90 -8.64
N ASP A 468 17.03 -8.15 -7.46
CA ASP A 468 15.59 -8.18 -7.27
C ASP A 468 14.95 -6.85 -7.69
N ARG A 469 15.55 -5.71 -7.29
CA ARG A 469 15.05 -4.38 -7.68
C ARG A 469 15.20 -4.09 -9.16
N LEU A 470 16.30 -4.51 -9.79
CA LEU A 470 16.52 -4.35 -11.22
C LEU A 470 15.54 -5.18 -12.05
N ARG A 471 15.35 -6.46 -11.68
CA ARG A 471 14.33 -7.33 -12.29
C ARG A 471 12.96 -6.69 -12.20
N GLN A 472 12.59 -6.19 -11.02
CA GLN A 472 11.32 -5.49 -10.81
C GLN A 472 11.20 -4.23 -11.67
N CYS A 473 12.23 -3.39 -11.75
CA CYS A 473 12.22 -2.19 -12.59
C CYS A 473 12.08 -2.54 -14.08
N LYS A 474 12.79 -3.55 -14.57
CA LYS A 474 12.69 -4.03 -15.96
C LYS A 474 11.28 -4.52 -16.28
N PHE A 475 10.69 -5.35 -15.42
CA PHE A 475 9.29 -5.80 -15.56
C PHE A 475 8.30 -4.64 -15.57
N GLU A 476 8.54 -3.59 -14.77
CA GLU A 476 7.67 -2.43 -14.72
C GLU A 476 7.80 -1.56 -15.98
N LEU A 477 9.01 -1.32 -16.46
CA LEU A 477 9.27 -0.55 -17.70
C LEU A 477 8.69 -1.26 -18.93
N GLU A 478 8.94 -2.56 -19.09
CA GLU A 478 8.35 -3.35 -20.19
C GLU A 478 6.82 -3.29 -20.18
N ARG A 479 6.20 -3.30 -18.99
CA ARG A 479 4.74 -3.16 -18.84
C ARG A 479 4.23 -1.77 -19.20
N ILE A 480 4.98 -0.72 -18.86
CA ILE A 480 4.65 0.66 -19.20
C ILE A 480 4.78 0.88 -20.72
N GLU A 481 5.84 0.39 -21.34
CA GLU A 481 6.06 0.46 -22.78
C GLU A 481 4.98 -0.31 -23.56
N GLN A 482 4.63 -1.52 -23.11
CA GLN A 482 3.61 -2.33 -23.77
C GLN A 482 2.21 -1.71 -23.64
N ALA A 483 1.90 -1.09 -22.49
CA ALA A 483 0.66 -0.33 -22.31
C ALA A 483 0.61 0.94 -23.18
N TYR A 484 1.75 1.62 -23.37
CA TYR A 484 1.88 2.78 -24.27
C TYR A 484 1.65 2.40 -25.72
N ARG A 485 2.17 1.26 -26.18
CA ARG A 485 1.88 0.74 -27.54
C ARG A 485 0.40 0.45 -27.78
N GLN A 486 -0.39 0.28 -26.71
CA GLN A 486 -1.82 -0.06 -26.77
C GLN A 486 -2.76 1.13 -26.47
N THR A 487 -2.26 2.30 -26.04
CA THR A 487 -3.09 3.47 -25.70
C THR A 487 -2.54 4.78 -26.31
N VAL A 488 -3.42 5.56 -26.94
CA VAL A 488 -3.08 6.82 -27.65
C VAL A 488 -2.84 8.02 -26.68
N GLY A 489 -2.25 7.78 -25.50
CA GLY A 489 -2.14 8.79 -24.44
C GLY A 489 -0.76 8.87 -23.80
N GLY A 490 0.11 9.76 -24.31
CA GLY A 490 1.49 9.93 -23.84
C GLY A 490 1.67 10.37 -22.38
N LYS A 491 0.61 10.88 -21.71
CA LYS A 491 0.68 11.32 -20.31
C LYS A 491 0.83 10.16 -19.30
N LEU A 492 0.26 8.99 -19.59
CA LEU A 492 0.36 7.81 -18.72
C LEU A 492 1.82 7.34 -18.65
N HIS A 493 2.46 7.25 -19.81
CA HIS A 493 3.86 6.86 -19.95
C HIS A 493 4.77 7.82 -19.19
N SER A 494 4.64 9.13 -19.43
CA SER A 494 5.49 10.13 -18.76
C SER A 494 5.36 10.11 -17.23
N HIS A 495 4.15 9.90 -16.69
CA HIS A 495 3.93 9.82 -15.25
C HIS A 495 4.47 8.51 -14.64
N ALA A 496 4.26 7.39 -15.31
CA ALA A 496 4.76 6.09 -14.85
C ALA A 496 6.30 6.04 -14.93
N GLU A 497 6.90 6.50 -16.04
CA GLU A 497 8.36 6.63 -16.19
C GLU A 497 8.97 7.57 -15.15
N ALA A 498 8.37 8.75 -14.93
CA ALA A 498 8.84 9.66 -13.88
C ALA A 498 8.75 9.02 -12.49
N SER A 499 7.80 8.11 -12.26
CA SER A 499 7.66 7.36 -11.00
C SER A 499 8.70 6.26 -10.86
N VAL A 500 9.06 5.58 -11.94
CA VAL A 500 10.16 4.61 -11.96
C VAL A 500 11.50 5.31 -11.74
N LYS A 501 11.78 6.40 -12.48
CA LYS A 501 12.99 7.22 -12.34
C LYS A 501 13.15 7.79 -10.92
N ARG A 502 12.05 8.03 -10.20
CA ARG A 502 12.12 8.49 -8.79
C ARG A 502 12.74 7.46 -7.83
N ARG A 503 12.79 6.17 -8.17
CA ARG A 503 13.41 5.11 -7.35
C ARG A 503 14.89 4.87 -7.65
N GLU A 504 15.43 5.49 -8.69
CA GLU A 504 16.84 5.40 -9.09
C GLU A 504 17.84 5.78 -7.97
N PRO A 505 17.64 6.86 -7.19
CA PRO A 505 18.58 7.22 -6.13
C PRO A 505 18.73 6.13 -5.05
N THR A 506 17.64 5.45 -4.68
CA THR A 506 17.68 4.39 -3.67
C THR A 506 18.41 3.15 -4.19
N LEU A 507 18.30 2.84 -5.49
CA LEU A 507 19.06 1.76 -6.12
C LEU A 507 20.56 2.11 -6.19
N LEU A 508 20.88 3.35 -6.59
CA LEU A 508 22.26 3.85 -6.61
C LEU A 508 22.90 3.80 -5.22
N GLN A 509 22.14 4.07 -4.15
CA GLN A 509 22.60 3.96 -2.78
C GLN A 509 22.96 2.50 -2.41
N LEU A 510 22.16 1.53 -2.84
CA LEU A 510 22.46 0.10 -2.65
C LEU A 510 23.72 -0.31 -3.42
N VAL A 511 23.89 0.13 -4.66
CA VAL A 511 25.09 -0.12 -5.48
C VAL A 511 26.33 0.47 -4.81
N THR A 512 26.22 1.68 -4.27
CA THR A 512 27.30 2.33 -3.50
C THR A 512 27.68 1.50 -2.27
N THR A 513 26.68 1.00 -1.55
CA THR A 513 26.88 0.13 -0.39
C THR A 513 27.56 -1.19 -0.78
N TYR A 514 27.15 -1.80 -1.90
CA TYR A 514 27.74 -3.03 -2.42
C TYR A 514 29.21 -2.84 -2.82
N ASN A 515 29.51 -1.80 -3.59
CA ASN A 515 30.88 -1.51 -4.03
C ASN A 515 31.79 -1.23 -2.83
N GLY A 516 31.30 -0.53 -1.80
CA GLY A 516 32.05 -0.36 -0.55
C GLY A 516 32.29 -1.65 0.24
N LEU A 517 31.43 -2.67 0.10
CA LEU A 517 31.69 -4.00 0.66
C LEU A 517 32.73 -4.77 -0.17
N CYS A 518 32.74 -4.59 -1.49
CA CYS A 518 33.76 -5.16 -2.37
C CYS A 518 35.15 -4.61 -2.03
N ASP A 519 35.26 -3.31 -1.74
CA ASP A 519 36.52 -2.69 -1.27
C ASP A 519 37.02 -3.34 0.03
N LYS A 520 36.11 -3.60 0.98
CA LYS A 520 36.44 -4.29 2.23
C LYS A 520 36.90 -5.73 1.99
N LEU A 521 36.25 -6.47 1.09
CA LEU A 521 36.67 -7.82 0.70
C LEU A 521 38.07 -7.81 0.06
N MET A 522 38.33 -6.85 -0.84
CA MET A 522 39.63 -6.68 -1.47
C MET A 522 40.74 -6.41 -0.43
N ALA A 523 40.48 -5.54 0.55
CA ALA A 523 41.41 -5.27 1.63
C ALA A 523 41.72 -6.53 2.46
N LEU A 524 40.71 -7.36 2.76
CA LEU A 524 40.87 -8.60 3.51
C LEU A 524 41.63 -9.68 2.72
N ILE A 525 41.43 -9.76 1.41
CA ILE A 525 42.19 -10.64 0.51
C ILE A 525 43.67 -10.22 0.48
N ARG A 526 43.95 -8.92 0.29
CA ARG A 526 45.32 -8.37 0.31
C ARG A 526 46.04 -8.61 1.64
N GLN A 527 45.30 -8.54 2.76
CA GLN A 527 45.82 -8.83 4.10
C GLN A 527 45.97 -10.33 4.42
N ARG A 528 45.68 -11.24 3.46
CA ARG A 528 45.66 -12.70 3.64
C ARG A 528 44.74 -13.19 4.78
N LYS A 529 43.66 -12.45 5.05
CA LYS A 529 42.63 -12.80 6.04
C LYS A 529 41.40 -13.49 5.41
N ALA A 530 41.42 -13.70 4.10
CA ALA A 530 40.37 -14.38 3.35
C ALA A 530 40.55 -15.91 3.34
N VAL A 531 39.47 -16.63 2.99
CA VAL A 531 39.51 -18.08 2.80
C VAL A 531 40.41 -18.41 1.60
N ARG A 532 41.13 -19.54 1.66
CA ARG A 532 42.06 -19.96 0.61
C ARG A 532 41.30 -20.18 -0.70
N GLY A 533 41.69 -19.48 -1.77
CA GLY A 533 41.00 -19.54 -3.07
C GLY A 533 39.84 -18.56 -3.23
N ALA A 534 39.66 -17.60 -2.31
CA ALA A 534 38.63 -16.55 -2.43
C ALA A 534 38.81 -15.74 -3.72
N VAL A 535 37.77 -15.71 -4.54
CA VAL A 535 37.68 -14.92 -5.77
C VAL A 535 36.99 -13.59 -5.47
N MET A 536 37.49 -12.51 -6.07
CA MET A 536 36.94 -11.17 -5.86
C MET A 536 35.58 -11.02 -6.58
N PRO A 537 34.53 -10.51 -5.90
CA PRO A 537 33.28 -10.15 -6.57
C PRO A 537 33.46 -8.96 -7.52
N HIS A 538 32.75 -8.98 -8.65
CA HIS A 538 32.73 -7.87 -9.62
C HIS A 538 32.05 -6.63 -9.03
N TYR A 539 32.60 -5.45 -9.34
CA TYR A 539 31.94 -4.18 -9.04
C TYR A 539 30.71 -3.99 -9.92
N ILE A 540 29.69 -3.31 -9.39
CA ILE A 540 28.52 -2.94 -10.18
C ILE A 540 28.70 -1.48 -10.65
N PRO A 541 28.68 -1.21 -11.97
CA PRO A 541 28.77 0.14 -12.50
C PRO A 541 27.58 0.99 -12.03
N ARG A 542 27.81 2.29 -11.83
CA ARG A 542 26.77 3.24 -11.41
C ARG A 542 26.02 3.85 -12.58
N GLU A 543 26.57 3.77 -13.79
CA GLU A 543 25.98 4.25 -15.03
C GLU A 543 25.37 3.08 -15.80
N GLY A 544 24.30 3.32 -16.57
CA GLY A 544 23.66 2.28 -17.39
C GLY A 544 22.92 1.18 -16.63
N LEU A 545 22.70 1.32 -15.31
CA LEU A 545 22.03 0.31 -14.46
C LEU A 545 20.66 -0.15 -14.96
N PHE A 546 19.93 0.70 -15.69
CA PHE A 546 18.61 0.38 -16.25
C PHE A 546 18.66 -0.11 -17.70
N GLU A 547 19.84 -0.09 -18.31
CA GLU A 547 20.11 -0.58 -19.67
C GLU A 547 20.73 -1.99 -19.63
N LEU A 548 20.83 -2.58 -18.44
CA LEU A 548 21.50 -3.87 -18.23
C LEU A 548 20.79 -5.02 -18.97
N ASP A 549 21.57 -5.77 -19.73
CA ASP A 549 21.17 -6.94 -20.51
C ASP A 549 21.41 -8.25 -19.72
N VAL A 550 20.89 -9.37 -20.24
CA VAL A 550 21.05 -10.72 -19.64
C VAL A 550 22.51 -11.17 -19.53
N ASP A 551 23.39 -10.59 -20.34
CA ASP A 551 24.82 -10.94 -20.39
C ASP A 551 25.69 -10.13 -19.42
N ASP A 552 25.12 -9.18 -18.68
CA ASP A 552 25.89 -8.33 -17.75
C ASP A 552 26.37 -9.06 -16.49
N ASP A 553 27.58 -8.71 -16.04
CA ASP A 553 28.28 -9.29 -14.87
C ASP A 553 27.49 -9.22 -13.55
N ILE A 554 26.46 -8.37 -13.50
CA ILE A 554 25.55 -8.30 -12.37
C ILE A 554 24.83 -9.63 -12.14
N TRP A 555 24.54 -10.39 -13.20
CA TRP A 555 23.86 -11.69 -13.14
C TRP A 555 24.80 -12.84 -12.79
N GLN A 556 26.10 -12.66 -12.99
CA GLN A 556 27.10 -13.67 -12.65
C GLN A 556 27.44 -13.65 -11.16
N ASP A 557 27.54 -14.82 -10.54
CA ASP A 557 27.88 -15.01 -9.12
C ASP A 557 29.37 -15.25 -8.88
N VAL A 558 30.23 -14.63 -9.69
CA VAL A 558 31.68 -14.72 -9.54
C VAL A 558 32.07 -14.23 -8.14
N GLY A 559 32.58 -15.17 -7.34
CA GLY A 559 32.98 -14.94 -5.95
C GLY A 559 31.84 -14.80 -4.93
N LEU A 560 30.56 -14.99 -5.31
CA LEU A 560 29.38 -14.90 -4.44
C LEU A 560 28.38 -16.02 -4.82
N THR A 561 28.75 -17.28 -4.62
CA THR A 561 27.93 -18.42 -5.05
C THR A 561 26.61 -18.51 -4.28
N GLY A 562 25.52 -18.75 -5.00
CA GLY A 562 24.19 -18.96 -4.46
C GLY A 562 23.22 -19.16 -5.60
N ASP A 563 23.15 -20.40 -6.12
CA ASP A 563 22.26 -20.74 -7.24
C ASP A 563 20.82 -20.28 -6.97
N GLU A 564 20.29 -19.52 -7.92
CA GLU A 564 18.87 -19.21 -7.96
C GLU A 564 18.08 -20.49 -8.25
N ALA A 565 17.10 -20.79 -7.39
CA ALA A 565 16.05 -21.73 -7.75
C ALA A 565 15.44 -21.30 -9.09
N GLU A 566 15.09 -22.27 -9.95
CA GLU A 566 14.45 -22.02 -11.25
C GLU A 566 13.39 -20.92 -11.14
N PRO A 567 13.41 -19.90 -12.02
CA PRO A 567 12.49 -18.79 -11.93
C PRO A 567 11.05 -19.30 -11.97
N PRO A 568 10.17 -18.89 -11.04
CA PRO A 568 8.77 -19.30 -11.04
C PRO A 568 8.16 -19.13 -12.43
N ALA A 569 7.30 -20.05 -12.85
CA ALA A 569 6.70 -20.03 -14.19
C ALA A 569 5.97 -18.71 -14.54
N CYS A 570 5.56 -17.89 -13.56
CA CYS A 570 5.02 -16.55 -13.80
C CYS A 570 6.05 -15.52 -14.31
N LEU A 571 7.34 -15.81 -14.18
CA LEU A 571 8.47 -15.04 -14.72
C LEU A 571 9.03 -15.64 -16.02
N ALA A 572 8.83 -16.94 -16.25
CA ALA A 572 9.42 -17.66 -17.38
C ALA A 572 8.42 -18.00 -18.51
N ASP A 573 7.12 -18.04 -18.24
CA ASP A 573 6.07 -18.40 -19.21
C ASP A 573 5.16 -17.19 -19.50
N ASP A 574 5.24 -16.68 -20.72
CA ASP A 574 4.45 -15.56 -21.20
C ASP A 574 2.94 -15.80 -21.18
N LYS A 575 2.49 -17.03 -21.45
CA LYS A 575 1.07 -17.38 -21.43
C LYS A 575 0.55 -17.35 -20.00
N VAL A 576 1.33 -17.79 -19.03
CA VAL A 576 0.99 -17.72 -17.60
C VAL A 576 0.96 -16.27 -17.13
N ARG A 577 1.96 -15.46 -17.50
CA ARG A 577 2.05 -14.05 -17.13
C ARG A 577 0.85 -13.25 -17.66
N VAL A 578 0.53 -13.43 -18.93
CA VAL A 578 -0.62 -12.80 -19.58
C VAL A 578 -1.93 -13.37 -19.02
N GLY A 579 -2.01 -14.68 -18.80
CA GLY A 579 -3.17 -15.36 -18.22
C GLY A 579 -3.52 -14.84 -16.82
N ILE A 580 -2.54 -14.64 -15.94
CA ILE A 580 -2.75 -14.05 -14.60
C ILE A 580 -3.30 -12.64 -14.72
N ARG A 581 -2.77 -11.81 -15.63
CA ARG A 581 -3.25 -10.44 -15.82
C ARG A 581 -4.71 -10.42 -16.27
N ASP A 582 -5.04 -11.25 -17.23
CA ASP A 582 -6.38 -11.34 -17.80
C ASP A 582 -7.34 -11.95 -16.77
N LEU A 583 -6.93 -12.93 -15.96
CA LEU A 583 -7.70 -13.42 -14.82
C LEU A 583 -8.01 -12.30 -13.82
N LEU A 584 -7.01 -11.50 -13.43
CA LEU A 584 -7.21 -10.36 -12.55
C LEU A 584 -8.08 -9.26 -13.20
N GLU A 585 -8.14 -9.19 -14.53
CA GLU A 585 -9.09 -8.32 -15.23
C GLU A 585 -10.50 -8.86 -15.23
N LYS A 586 -10.68 -10.17 -15.36
CA LYS A 586 -11.98 -10.84 -15.27
C LYS A 586 -12.61 -10.67 -13.89
N ASP A 587 -11.81 -10.75 -12.83
CA ASP A 587 -12.25 -10.62 -11.44
C ASP A 587 -12.70 -9.18 -11.08
N ARG A 588 -12.28 -8.18 -11.87
CA ARG A 588 -12.60 -6.75 -11.65
C ARG A 588 -13.83 -6.31 -12.43
#